data_AF-A0A249T1J8-F1
#
_entry.id   AF-A0A249T1J8-F1
#
_cell.length_a   1.000
_cell.length_b   1.000
_cell.length_c   1.000
_cell.angle_alpha   90.00
_cell.angle_beta   90.00
_cell.angle_gamma   90.00
#
_symmetry.space_group_name_H-M   'P 1'
#
loop_
_entity.id
_entity.type
_entity.pdbx_description
1 polymer ?
#
loop_
_entity_poly.entity_id
_entity_poly.type
_entity_poly.pdbx_seq_one_letter_code
_entity_poly.pdbx_strand_id
1 'polypeptide(L)'
;MDELFKGIADPVRREMLELLRRQPLNVNQINEHFEGISRQAVSKHLGVLEACGLVKIYQAGRERYGYLNRGAFFQLRDWLQEYLQLDRQSVKNDHGVFLERKIYQPGMELTYPVMLQAMLSKDRSFDTIFYNAVKTTGIFCKPSCGANPKPDNVIFYSTREDAIKNGYRACKRCKP
;
A
#
# COMPACT_ATOMS: atom_id res chain seq x y z
N MET A 1 -13.28 14.93 -0.29
CA MET A 1 -12.19 13.97 -0.52
C MET A 1 -11.77 13.91 -1.97
N ASP A 2 -12.72 13.79 -2.91
CA ASP A 2 -12.44 13.74 -4.36
C ASP A 2 -11.58 14.91 -4.87
N GLU A 3 -11.87 16.14 -4.43
CA GLU A 3 -11.05 17.30 -4.80
C GLU A 3 -9.62 17.22 -4.23
N LEU A 4 -9.41 16.70 -3.02
CA LEU A 4 -8.05 16.48 -2.49
C LEU A 4 -7.28 15.45 -3.33
N PHE A 5 -7.94 14.34 -3.71
CA PHE A 5 -7.35 13.32 -4.57
C PHE A 5 -6.99 13.86 -5.95
N LYS A 6 -7.88 14.64 -6.55
CA LYS A 6 -7.61 15.37 -7.80
C LYS A 6 -6.38 16.26 -7.66
N GLY A 7 -6.25 16.97 -6.54
CA GLY A 7 -5.08 17.78 -6.23
C GLY A 7 -3.76 16.98 -6.22
N ILE A 8 -3.72 15.84 -5.52
CA ILE A 8 -2.49 15.05 -5.33
C ILE A 8 -2.22 13.99 -6.43
N ALA A 9 -3.15 13.72 -7.33
CA ALA A 9 -3.01 12.67 -8.36
C ALA A 9 -1.93 12.98 -9.42
N ASP A 10 -1.57 14.25 -9.60
CA ASP A 10 -0.64 14.72 -10.62
C ASP A 10 0.77 14.92 -10.07
N PRO A 11 1.81 14.45 -10.78
CA PRO A 11 3.19 14.51 -10.29
C PRO A 11 3.71 15.93 -10.11
N VAL A 12 3.37 16.86 -11.01
CA VAL A 12 3.80 18.27 -10.94
C VAL A 12 3.18 18.94 -9.73
N ARG A 13 1.88 18.67 -9.46
CA ARG A 13 1.23 19.17 -8.23
C ARG A 13 1.87 18.61 -6.97
N ARG A 14 2.24 17.34 -6.93
CA ARG A 14 2.96 16.74 -5.79
C ARG A 14 4.32 17.40 -5.57
N GLU A 15 5.05 17.70 -6.64
CA GLU A 15 6.33 18.42 -6.57
C GLU A 15 6.14 19.85 -6.05
N MET A 16 5.11 20.58 -6.50
CA MET A 16 4.77 21.90 -5.95
C MET A 16 4.45 21.84 -4.46
N LEU A 17 3.72 20.81 -4.01
CA LEU A 17 3.42 20.62 -2.60
C LEU A 17 4.70 20.32 -1.79
N GLU A 18 5.64 19.54 -2.33
CA GLU A 18 6.93 19.28 -1.68
C GLU A 18 7.78 20.55 -1.58
N LEU A 19 7.78 21.37 -2.63
CA LEU A 19 8.45 22.67 -2.64
C LEU A 19 7.86 23.59 -1.54
N LEU A 20 6.53 23.74 -1.51
CA LEU A 20 5.81 24.60 -0.56
C LEU A 20 5.73 24.02 0.86
N ARG A 21 6.06 22.74 1.06
CA ARG A 21 6.15 22.11 2.38
C ARG A 21 7.26 22.72 3.22
N ARG A 22 8.34 23.18 2.57
CA ARG A 22 9.54 23.73 3.23
C ARG A 22 9.32 25.16 3.68
N GLN A 23 8.79 26.01 2.79
CA GLN A 23 8.50 27.41 3.08
C GLN A 23 7.49 28.00 2.08
N PRO A 24 6.81 29.11 2.41
CA PRO A 24 6.10 29.91 1.42
C PRO A 24 7.06 30.44 0.36
N LEU A 25 6.63 30.45 -0.90
CA LEU A 25 7.40 31.00 -2.03
C LEU A 25 6.52 31.92 -2.86
N ASN A 26 7.14 32.95 -3.44
CA ASN A 26 6.42 33.76 -4.41
C ASN A 26 6.24 32.98 -5.73
N VAL A 27 5.23 33.34 -6.52
CA VAL A 27 4.88 32.62 -7.75
C VAL A 27 6.04 32.62 -8.77
N ASN A 28 6.89 33.64 -8.81
CA ASN A 28 8.04 33.66 -9.71
C ASN A 28 9.09 32.61 -9.30
N GLN A 29 9.41 32.53 -8.01
CA GLN A 29 10.31 31.51 -7.46
C GLN A 29 9.77 30.09 -7.70
N ILE A 30 8.45 29.89 -7.59
CA ILE A 30 7.83 28.60 -7.93
C ILE A 30 8.05 28.30 -9.42
N ASN A 31 7.82 29.26 -10.31
CA ASN A 31 8.01 29.06 -11.76
C ASN A 31 9.45 28.70 -12.11
N GLU A 32 10.45 29.30 -11.45
CA GLU A 32 11.88 29.03 -11.68
C GLU A 32 12.27 27.58 -11.34
N HIS A 33 11.50 26.89 -10.49
CA HIS A 33 11.76 25.49 -10.14
C HIS A 33 11.36 24.49 -11.24
N PHE A 34 10.43 24.87 -12.12
CA PHE A 34 9.86 23.95 -13.12
C PHE A 34 10.43 24.22 -14.51
N GLU A 35 11.63 23.69 -14.77
CA GLU A 35 12.21 23.68 -16.11
C GLU A 35 11.42 22.74 -17.04
N GLY A 36 10.94 23.25 -18.17
CA GLY A 36 10.14 22.47 -19.13
C GLY A 36 8.62 22.60 -18.98
N ILE A 37 8.13 23.39 -18.01
CA ILE A 37 6.70 23.72 -17.86
C ILE A 37 6.51 25.22 -18.05
N SER A 38 5.47 25.61 -18.79
CA SER A 38 5.17 27.03 -19.00
C SER A 38 4.62 27.69 -17.73
N ARG A 39 4.82 29.01 -17.60
CA ARG A 39 4.28 29.79 -16.47
C ARG A 39 2.76 29.70 -16.34
N GLN A 40 2.07 29.60 -17.48
CA GLN A 40 0.61 29.40 -17.53
C GLN A 40 0.22 28.04 -16.98
N ALA A 41 0.97 26.99 -17.31
CA ALA A 41 0.75 25.66 -16.75
C ALA A 41 1.01 25.64 -15.24
N VAL A 42 2.10 26.24 -14.75
CA VAL A 42 2.36 26.38 -13.30
C VAL A 42 1.20 27.09 -12.60
N SER A 43 0.73 28.21 -13.16
CA SER A 43 -0.41 28.96 -12.60
C SER A 43 -1.69 28.12 -12.58
N LYS A 44 -1.92 27.29 -13.60
CA LYS A 44 -3.05 26.36 -13.65
C LYS A 44 -2.94 25.28 -12.56
N HIS A 45 -1.76 24.70 -12.35
CA HIS A 45 -1.53 23.73 -11.28
C HIS A 45 -1.74 24.34 -9.89
N LEU A 46 -1.22 25.55 -9.65
CA LEU A 46 -1.45 26.28 -8.41
C LEU A 46 -2.93 26.60 -8.19
N GLY A 47 -3.66 26.98 -9.24
CA GLY A 47 -5.10 27.22 -9.17
C GLY A 47 -5.90 25.96 -8.80
N VAL A 48 -5.52 24.80 -9.35
CA VAL A 48 -6.12 23.51 -8.95
C VAL A 48 -5.80 23.23 -7.48
N LEU A 49 -4.53 23.35 -7.06
CA LEU A 49 -4.14 23.10 -5.67
C LEU A 49 -4.87 24.01 -4.68
N GLU A 50 -5.08 25.28 -5.05
CA GLU A 50 -5.81 26.25 -4.24
C GLU A 50 -7.31 25.92 -4.17
N ALA A 51 -7.93 25.56 -5.30
CA ALA A 51 -9.33 25.13 -5.35
C ALA A 51 -9.57 23.85 -4.54
N CYS A 52 -8.61 22.92 -4.54
CA CYS A 52 -8.64 21.72 -3.71
C CYS A 52 -8.34 22.02 -2.22
N GLY A 53 -7.93 23.25 -1.89
CA GLY A 53 -7.60 23.67 -0.53
C GLY A 53 -6.25 23.17 -0.03
N LEU A 54 -5.40 22.57 -0.86
CA LEU A 54 -4.08 22.03 -0.48
C LEU A 54 -3.02 23.13 -0.32
N VAL A 55 -3.20 24.24 -1.02
CA VAL A 55 -2.39 25.46 -0.87
C VAL A 55 -3.31 26.66 -0.66
N LYS A 56 -2.74 27.74 -0.15
CA LYS A 56 -3.37 29.06 -0.09
C LYS A 56 -2.45 30.06 -0.78
N ILE A 57 -3.04 31.03 -1.47
CA ILE A 57 -2.31 32.12 -2.08
C ILE A 57 -2.70 33.43 -1.40
N TYR A 58 -1.71 34.26 -1.07
CA TYR A 58 -1.93 35.62 -0.57
C TYR A 58 -1.11 36.62 -1.37
N GLN A 59 -1.55 37.88 -1.34
CA GLN A 59 -0.84 39.00 -1.96
C GLN A 59 0.01 39.71 -0.89
N ALA A 60 1.28 39.97 -1.20
CA ALA A 60 2.16 40.82 -0.41
C ALA A 60 2.89 41.80 -1.34
N GLY A 61 2.47 43.08 -1.31
CA GLY A 61 2.94 44.07 -2.27
C GLY A 61 2.55 43.70 -3.71
N ARG A 62 3.53 43.66 -4.61
CA ARG A 62 3.33 43.26 -6.02
C ARG A 62 3.46 41.75 -6.25
N GLU A 63 3.82 40.99 -5.21
CA GLU A 63 4.07 39.56 -5.32
C GLU A 63 2.92 38.73 -4.75
N ARG A 64 2.71 37.57 -5.37
CA ARG A 64 1.79 36.54 -4.89
C ARG A 64 2.59 35.41 -4.26
N TYR A 65 2.23 35.00 -3.07
CA TYR A 65 2.89 33.93 -2.33
C TYR A 65 1.96 32.75 -2.17
N GLY A 66 2.44 31.56 -2.55
CA GLY A 66 1.80 30.29 -2.26
C GLY A 66 2.38 29.69 -0.97
N TYR A 67 1.54 29.06 -0.15
CA TYR A 67 1.98 28.25 0.98
C TYR A 67 1.10 27.02 1.16
N LEU A 68 1.68 25.98 1.79
CA LEU A 68 0.96 24.74 2.06
C LEU A 68 -0.14 24.97 3.11
N ASN A 69 -1.37 24.58 2.79
CA ASN A 69 -2.46 24.56 3.76
C ASN A 69 -2.43 23.26 4.56
N ARG A 70 -1.72 23.26 5.69
CA ARG A 70 -1.59 22.08 6.56
C ARG A 70 -2.94 21.54 7.06
N GLY A 71 -3.96 22.39 7.17
CA GLY A 71 -5.31 21.99 7.56
C GLY A 71 -5.91 20.91 6.67
N ALA A 72 -5.73 21.03 5.35
CA ALA A 72 -6.25 20.06 4.38
C ALA A 72 -5.61 18.67 4.53
N PHE A 73 -4.36 18.60 4.99
CA PHE A 73 -3.66 17.34 5.23
C PHE A 73 -4.11 16.65 6.52
N PHE A 74 -4.61 17.38 7.52
CA PHE A 74 -5.22 16.76 8.69
C PHE A 74 -6.49 16.01 8.32
N GLN A 75 -7.35 16.59 7.48
CA GLN A 75 -8.53 15.90 6.97
C GLN A 75 -8.17 14.61 6.21
N LEU A 76 -7.16 14.66 5.34
CA LEU A 76 -6.68 13.47 4.64
C LEU A 76 -6.12 12.41 5.60
N ARG A 77 -5.36 12.83 6.62
CA ARG A 77 -4.83 11.93 7.66
C ARG A 77 -5.96 11.26 8.42
N ASP A 78 -6.95 12.01 8.87
CA ASP A 78 -8.03 11.49 9.71
C ASP A 78 -8.87 10.47 8.92
N TRP A 79 -9.17 10.76 7.66
CA TRP A 79 -9.79 9.80 6.75
C TRP A 79 -8.93 8.55 6.53
N LEU A 80 -7.62 8.69 6.28
CA LEU A 80 -6.71 7.54 6.16
C LEU A 80 -6.68 6.70 7.45
N GLN A 81 -6.77 7.36 8.62
CA GLN A 81 -6.80 6.68 9.90
C GLN A 81 -8.04 5.81 10.06
N GLU A 82 -9.19 6.14 9.48
CA GLU A 82 -10.37 5.27 9.51
C GLU A 82 -10.12 3.92 8.84
N TYR A 83 -9.37 3.89 7.72
CA TYR A 83 -8.98 2.64 7.05
C TYR A 83 -7.91 1.86 7.81
N LEU A 84 -7.08 2.57 8.58
CA LEU A 84 -6.02 1.96 9.39
C LEU A 84 -6.50 1.55 10.79
N GLN A 85 -7.65 2.05 11.24
CA GLN A 85 -8.29 1.65 12.49
C GLN A 85 -8.93 0.28 12.30
N LEU A 86 -8.23 -0.72 12.80
CA LEU A 86 -8.66 -2.11 12.76
C LEU A 86 -9.77 -2.32 13.77
N ASP A 87 -11.02 -2.38 13.32
CA ASP A 87 -12.05 -3.03 14.11
C ASP A 87 -11.84 -4.57 14.08
N ARG A 88 -12.51 -5.28 15.00
CA ARG A 88 -12.45 -6.75 15.10
C ARG A 88 -12.93 -7.47 13.82
N GLN A 89 -13.59 -6.76 12.90
CA GLN A 89 -14.12 -7.26 11.64
C GLN A 89 -13.09 -7.12 10.50
N SER A 90 -12.30 -6.05 10.48
CA SER A 90 -11.25 -5.78 9.47
C SER A 90 -10.11 -6.81 9.48
N VAL A 91 -9.79 -7.39 10.64
CA VAL A 91 -8.81 -8.49 10.76
C VAL A 91 -9.17 -9.70 9.89
N LYS A 92 -10.47 -9.90 9.60
CA LYS A 92 -10.94 -11.00 8.74
C LYS A 92 -10.83 -10.70 7.24
N ASN A 93 -10.87 -9.42 6.84
CA ASN A 93 -10.90 -9.04 5.42
C ASN A 93 -9.52 -9.12 4.76
N ASP A 94 -8.48 -8.83 5.52
CA ASP A 94 -7.09 -8.80 5.01
C ASP A 94 -6.33 -10.10 5.27
N HIS A 95 -7.04 -11.15 5.71
CA HIS A 95 -6.45 -12.41 6.15
C HIS A 95 -5.34 -12.25 7.22
N GLY A 96 -5.26 -11.07 7.88
CA GLY A 96 -4.22 -10.67 8.85
C GLY A 96 -2.87 -10.24 8.26
N VAL A 97 -2.78 -10.05 6.94
CA VAL A 97 -1.51 -9.94 6.20
C VAL A 97 -0.85 -8.57 6.33
N PHE A 98 -1.64 -7.52 6.52
CA PHE A 98 -1.18 -6.13 6.42
C PHE A 98 -0.92 -5.47 7.78
N LEU A 99 -1.03 -6.20 8.89
CA LEU A 99 -1.12 -5.58 10.22
C LEU A 99 0.21 -5.31 10.92
N GLU A 100 1.32 -5.76 10.34
CA GLU A 100 2.62 -5.37 10.84
C GLU A 100 3.47 -4.92 9.66
N ARG A 101 4.11 -3.76 9.78
CA ARG A 101 5.19 -3.27 8.90
C ARG A 101 6.39 -4.24 8.78
N LYS A 102 6.22 -5.51 9.13
CA LYS A 102 7.22 -6.55 9.02
C LYS A 102 7.03 -7.23 7.67
N ILE A 103 7.79 -6.76 6.69
CA ILE A 103 8.23 -7.62 5.58
C ILE A 103 8.86 -8.85 6.23
N TYR A 104 8.42 -10.06 5.88
CA TYR A 104 9.01 -11.30 6.41
C TYR A 104 10.54 -11.24 6.26
N GLN A 105 11.25 -11.46 7.37
CA GLN A 105 12.69 -11.65 7.38
C GLN A 105 12.98 -13.14 7.68
N PRO A 106 13.95 -13.77 7.00
CA PRO A 106 14.39 -15.12 7.32
C PRO A 106 14.69 -15.26 8.83
N GLY A 107 14.04 -16.20 9.51
CA GLY A 107 14.18 -16.43 10.95
C GLY A 107 13.02 -15.92 11.82
N MET A 108 12.01 -15.27 11.25
CA MET A 108 10.77 -14.94 11.96
C MET A 108 9.80 -16.12 12.05
N GLU A 109 9.01 -16.18 13.13
CA GLU A 109 7.90 -17.14 13.24
C GLU A 109 6.81 -16.80 12.20
N LEU A 110 6.39 -17.82 11.43
CA LEU A 110 5.35 -17.66 10.41
C LEU A 110 3.97 -17.70 11.05
N THR A 111 3.25 -16.59 10.95
CA THR A 111 1.84 -16.54 11.35
C THR A 111 0.94 -17.07 10.22
N TYR A 112 -0.25 -17.54 10.58
CA TYR A 112 -1.26 -17.99 9.59
C TYR A 112 -1.50 -16.96 8.47
N PRO A 113 -1.66 -15.65 8.76
CA PRO A 113 -1.76 -14.63 7.73
C PRO A 113 -0.63 -14.62 6.71
N VAL A 114 0.62 -14.66 7.16
CA VAL A 114 1.78 -14.61 6.26
C VAL A 114 1.78 -15.81 5.32
N MET A 115 1.51 -17.00 5.85
CA MET A 115 1.41 -18.23 5.05
C MET A 115 0.24 -18.17 4.06
N LEU A 116 -0.90 -17.64 4.50
CA LEU A 116 -2.06 -17.46 3.63
C LEU A 116 -1.79 -16.46 2.50
N GLN A 117 -1.14 -15.34 2.78
CA GLN A 117 -0.74 -14.40 1.72
C GLN A 117 0.21 -15.05 0.73
N ALA A 118 1.25 -15.71 1.21
CA ALA A 118 2.24 -16.35 0.34
C ALA A 118 1.61 -17.41 -0.57
N MET A 119 0.60 -18.15 -0.08
CA MET A 119 -0.21 -19.05 -0.89
C MET A 119 -1.04 -18.29 -1.94
N LEU A 120 -1.75 -17.23 -1.54
CA LEU A 120 -2.62 -16.46 -2.43
C LEU A 120 -1.83 -15.73 -3.54
N SER A 121 -0.66 -15.19 -3.20
CA SER A 121 0.26 -14.52 -4.14
C SER A 121 1.15 -15.50 -4.92
N LYS A 122 1.15 -16.79 -4.54
CA LYS A 122 2.01 -17.84 -5.10
C LYS A 122 3.50 -17.49 -5.01
N ASP A 123 3.89 -16.93 -3.87
CA ASP A 123 5.25 -16.47 -3.62
C ASP A 123 6.23 -17.66 -3.54
N ARG A 124 7.13 -17.74 -4.52
CA ARG A 124 8.15 -18.80 -4.62
C ARG A 124 9.20 -18.72 -3.52
N SER A 125 9.39 -17.56 -2.88
CA SER A 125 10.37 -17.42 -1.79
C SER A 125 10.02 -18.28 -0.57
N PHE A 126 8.77 -18.73 -0.45
CA PHE A 126 8.29 -19.57 0.64
C PHE A 126 8.26 -21.08 0.32
N ASP A 127 8.67 -21.51 -0.89
CA ASP A 127 8.51 -22.89 -1.37
C ASP A 127 9.21 -23.97 -0.52
N THR A 128 10.20 -23.58 0.28
CA THR A 128 10.95 -24.45 1.20
C THR A 128 10.73 -24.09 2.67
N ILE A 129 9.83 -23.14 2.93
CA ILE A 129 9.61 -22.56 4.25
C ILE A 129 8.36 -23.18 4.91
N PHE A 130 7.32 -23.44 4.12
CA PHE A 130 6.13 -24.15 4.57
C PHE A 130 5.41 -24.82 3.39
N TYR A 131 4.36 -25.58 3.69
CA TYR A 131 3.56 -26.32 2.73
C TYR A 131 2.06 -26.10 2.99
N ASN A 132 1.28 -25.92 1.93
CA ASN A 132 -0.18 -25.83 1.99
C ASN A 132 -0.76 -27.24 1.98
N ALA A 133 -1.64 -27.57 2.92
CA ALA A 133 -2.35 -28.85 2.96
C ALA A 133 -3.87 -28.62 2.84
N VAL A 134 -4.46 -29.16 1.77
CA VAL A 134 -5.87 -28.92 1.41
C VAL A 134 -6.75 -30.02 2.00
N LYS A 135 -7.55 -29.67 3.02
CA LYS A 135 -8.42 -30.58 3.79
C LYS A 135 -9.34 -31.42 2.88
N THR A 136 -9.93 -30.82 1.86
CA THR A 136 -10.92 -31.47 1.00
C THR A 136 -10.32 -32.49 0.03
N THR A 137 -9.05 -32.35 -0.35
CA THR A 137 -8.40 -33.25 -1.32
C THR A 137 -7.39 -34.20 -0.69
N GLY A 138 -6.98 -33.93 0.56
CA GLY A 138 -5.91 -34.67 1.23
C GLY A 138 -4.55 -34.47 0.57
N ILE A 139 -4.35 -33.38 -0.17
CA ILE A 139 -3.10 -33.09 -0.89
C ILE A 139 -2.36 -31.94 -0.21
N PHE A 140 -1.04 -32.07 -0.03
CA PHE A 140 -0.18 -30.94 0.31
C PHE A 140 0.71 -30.50 -0.87
N CYS A 141 0.99 -29.20 -0.97
CA CYS A 141 1.73 -28.59 -2.07
C CYS A 141 2.60 -27.41 -1.59
N LYS A 142 3.47 -26.92 -2.49
CA LYS A 142 4.25 -25.69 -2.26
C LYS A 142 3.33 -24.46 -2.27
N PRO A 143 3.65 -23.39 -1.52
CA PRO A 143 3.03 -22.06 -1.59
C PRO A 143 2.80 -21.57 -3.01
N SER A 144 3.80 -21.70 -3.90
CA SER A 144 3.71 -21.26 -5.29
C SER A 144 2.90 -22.18 -6.23
N CYS A 145 2.33 -23.28 -5.72
CA CYS A 145 1.62 -24.24 -6.54
C CYS A 145 0.41 -23.60 -7.25
N GLY A 146 0.18 -23.96 -8.51
CA GLY A 146 -0.98 -23.48 -9.26
C GLY A 146 -2.34 -24.02 -8.81
N ALA A 147 -2.43 -24.66 -7.63
CA ALA A 147 -3.69 -25.05 -7.00
C ALA A 147 -4.35 -23.81 -6.35
N ASN A 148 -5.67 -23.66 -6.46
CA ASN A 148 -6.40 -22.53 -5.88
C ASN A 148 -7.46 -23.03 -4.88
N PRO A 149 -7.06 -23.62 -3.74
CA PRO A 149 -8.00 -24.06 -2.71
C PRO A 149 -8.68 -22.86 -2.03
N LYS A 150 -9.88 -23.06 -1.48
CA LYS A 150 -10.52 -22.08 -0.59
C LYS A 150 -9.70 -21.97 0.71
N PRO A 151 -9.38 -20.76 1.21
CA PRO A 151 -8.60 -20.57 2.44
C PRO A 151 -9.09 -21.38 3.65
N ASP A 152 -10.40 -21.46 3.86
CA ASP A 152 -11.02 -22.22 4.96
C ASP A 152 -10.67 -23.72 4.95
N ASN A 153 -10.36 -24.24 3.76
CA ASN A 153 -10.00 -25.63 3.52
C ASN A 153 -8.49 -25.86 3.52
N VAL A 154 -7.68 -24.89 3.92
CA VAL A 154 -6.22 -25.01 3.96
C VAL A 154 -5.72 -24.97 5.40
N ILE A 155 -4.76 -25.83 5.69
CA ILE A 155 -3.87 -25.72 6.86
C ILE A 155 -2.44 -25.71 6.37
N PHE A 156 -1.52 -25.21 7.19
CA PHE A 156 -0.11 -25.07 6.82
C PHE A 156 0.76 -25.96 7.70
N TYR A 157 1.82 -26.53 7.12
CA TYR A 157 2.86 -27.28 7.83
C TYR A 157 4.22 -26.69 7.50
N SER A 158 5.12 -26.58 8.49
CA SER A 158 6.49 -26.12 8.29
C SER A 158 7.36 -27.16 7.57
N THR A 159 7.04 -28.44 7.71
CA THR A 159 7.79 -29.55 7.11
C THR A 159 6.90 -30.46 6.26
N ARG A 160 7.51 -31.22 5.34
CA ARG A 160 6.80 -32.20 4.50
C ARG A 160 6.38 -33.41 5.32
N GLU A 161 7.25 -33.80 6.25
CA GLU A 161 7.11 -34.92 7.13
C GLU A 161 5.87 -34.76 8.02
N ASP A 162 5.63 -33.55 8.54
CA ASP A 162 4.43 -33.26 9.32
C ASP A 162 3.16 -33.38 8.49
N ALA A 163 3.16 -32.88 7.25
CA ALA A 163 2.00 -33.01 6.36
C ALA A 163 1.69 -34.50 6.07
N ILE A 164 2.71 -35.31 5.82
CA ILE A 164 2.58 -36.75 5.57
C ILE A 164 2.07 -37.48 6.83
N LYS A 165 2.64 -37.17 8.00
CA LYS A 165 2.23 -37.74 9.28
C LYS A 165 0.75 -37.47 9.59
N ASN A 166 0.23 -36.32 9.14
CA ASN A 166 -1.17 -35.95 9.27
C ASN A 166 -2.06 -36.44 8.11
N GLY A 167 -1.58 -37.37 7.27
CA GLY A 167 -2.38 -38.06 6.26
C GLY A 167 -2.48 -37.35 4.91
N TYR A 168 -1.70 -36.31 4.66
CA TYR A 168 -1.68 -35.63 3.37
C TYR A 168 -0.69 -36.25 2.40
N ARG A 169 -1.08 -36.41 1.13
CA ARG A 169 -0.21 -36.89 0.06
C ARG A 169 0.42 -35.75 -0.72
N ALA A 170 1.64 -35.95 -1.21
CA ALA A 170 2.35 -34.93 -1.99
C ALA A 170 1.63 -34.62 -3.32
N CYS A 171 1.57 -33.33 -3.65
CA CYS A 171 1.01 -32.85 -4.90
C CYS A 171 1.84 -33.33 -6.09
N LYS A 172 1.21 -34.07 -7.00
CA LYS A 172 1.85 -34.58 -8.23
C LYS A 172 2.29 -33.47 -9.20
N ARG A 173 1.71 -32.27 -9.08
CA ARG A 173 2.00 -31.12 -9.95
C ARG A 173 3.27 -30.38 -9.55
N CYS A 174 3.36 -29.90 -8.31
CA CYS A 174 4.51 -29.12 -7.87
C CYS A 174 5.62 -29.95 -7.21
N LYS A 175 5.35 -31.23 -6.92
CA LYS A 175 6.30 -32.19 -6.32
C LYS A 175 7.07 -31.55 -5.15
N PRO A 176 6.33 -31.22 -4.06
CA PRO A 176 6.88 -30.53 -2.90
C PRO A 176 8.03 -31.31 -2.25
#